data_AF-A0A318YT07-F1
#
_entry.id   AF-A0A318YT07-F1
#
_cell.length_a   1.000
_cell.length_b   1.000
_cell.length_c   1.000
_cell.angle_alpha   90.00
_cell.angle_beta   90.00
_cell.angle_gamma   90.00
#
_symmetry.space_group_name_H-M   'P 1'
#
loop_
_entity.id
_entity.type
_entity.pdbx_description
1 polymer ?
#
loop_
_entity_poly.entity_id
_entity_poly.type
_entity_poly.pdbx_seq_one_letter_code
_entity_poly.pdbx_strand_id
1 'polypeptide(L)'
;MSDNSQSNRTVLGRLFKRLMDMRDNVPNDGHVDIRNFRDVRLVTQFNFENLDSKVATLGQVPPVWFVPMKLADLEKLEVDPQLARKFLDIDQNFGNSGFPMEPIDRVRQVSTLIEDRTTHEAWSKQNLQDVDNNGWWTTECLVEPCPDNGKSYSHLAFHLLDDKEAREDAILYSELCAIVEAMKGRANQRLVESESVREELDECGGRGKEVHPYLFDEEDPFPVLVVSCVAPQHARLFMACLPANQAQWDRAETAKKLKPRSLRAWPNLKSGSKVSVEQFLLSRVLCPPMRTPDQLDIGQFGITPALLTRAMNLLQVTPTYQLYLQSIGGDNWANPALGPFGPVLRLQAEIRAGWGKGGDDLTDEDTVNSAFIELVNALTSLVPNADSWWRTSKRRLTFTGLRKNTYVAITDGQFEVKATEKIRMPIECKGGRRAKKDRKITQQEVAELAAWVKEHRDAPDSPPVRFRPLAGQCGQEISLESLEYGEYWVKYLRQGRKAGNSFATLHKYGPYNINQASHMRRLAPVIVAMSF
;
A
#
# COMPACT_ATOMS: atom_id res chain seq x y z
N MET A 1 -30.98 5.35 14.32
CA MET A 1 -30.42 4.60 15.46
C MET A 1 -28.96 4.34 15.14
N SER A 2 -28.07 4.86 15.96
CA SER A 2 -26.63 4.98 15.73
C SER A 2 -25.95 3.62 15.56
N ASP A 3 -25.33 3.44 14.40
CA ASP A 3 -24.61 2.23 14.01
C ASP A 3 -23.25 2.24 14.73
N ASN A 4 -23.06 1.33 15.69
CA ASN A 4 -21.90 1.31 16.58
C ASN A 4 -20.70 0.62 15.89
N SER A 5 -20.21 1.22 14.79
CA SER A 5 -18.90 0.88 14.24
C SER A 5 -17.84 1.49 15.17
N GLN A 6 -17.14 0.63 15.90
CA GLN A 6 -16.14 1.10 16.84
C GLN A 6 -14.93 1.67 16.09
N SER A 7 -14.69 2.96 16.24
CA SER A 7 -13.61 3.67 15.54
C SER A 7 -12.22 3.23 16.05
N ASN A 8 -11.17 3.36 15.23
CA ASN A 8 -9.77 3.06 15.59
C ASN A 8 -9.37 3.78 16.89
N ARG A 9 -9.78 5.04 17.08
CA ARG A 9 -9.58 5.78 18.33
C ARG A 9 -10.19 5.07 19.53
N THR A 10 -11.37 4.47 19.36
CA THR A 10 -12.04 3.71 20.43
C THR A 10 -11.31 2.41 20.74
N VAL A 11 -10.82 1.69 19.71
CA VAL A 11 -10.02 0.48 19.88
C VAL A 11 -8.71 0.79 20.62
N LEU A 12 -7.97 1.79 20.14
CA LEU A 12 -6.73 2.28 20.75
C LEU A 12 -6.97 2.80 22.17
N GLY A 13 -8.08 3.49 22.42
CA GLY A 13 -8.47 3.95 23.76
C GLY A 13 -8.71 2.80 24.74
N ARG A 14 -9.38 1.72 24.31
CA ARG A 14 -9.56 0.52 25.15
C ARG A 14 -8.25 -0.23 25.36
N LEU A 15 -7.44 -0.35 24.32
CA LEU A 15 -6.15 -1.02 24.39
C LEU A 15 -5.23 -0.30 25.37
N PHE A 16 -5.12 1.02 25.22
CA PHE A 16 -4.40 1.90 26.14
C PHE A 16 -4.91 1.72 27.58
N LYS A 17 -6.23 1.80 27.80
CA LYS A 17 -6.81 1.59 29.14
C LYS A 17 -6.39 0.24 29.75
N ARG A 18 -6.45 -0.85 28.98
CA ARG A 18 -6.02 -2.17 29.46
C ARG A 18 -4.54 -2.22 29.81
N LEU A 19 -3.69 -1.53 29.04
CA LEU A 19 -2.27 -1.41 29.36
C LEU A 19 -2.09 -0.65 30.68
N MET A 20 -2.81 0.45 30.88
CA MET A 20 -2.78 1.20 32.15
C MET A 20 -3.22 0.34 33.34
N ASP A 21 -4.29 -0.46 33.17
CA ASP A 21 -4.77 -1.37 34.22
C ASP A 21 -3.74 -2.47 34.55
N MET A 22 -2.88 -2.83 33.59
CA MET A 22 -1.81 -3.83 33.78
C MET A 22 -0.56 -3.27 34.44
N ARG A 23 -0.33 -1.96 34.41
CA ARG A 23 0.92 -1.30 34.82
C ARG A 23 1.44 -1.79 36.17
N ASP A 24 0.56 -1.86 37.16
CA ASP A 24 0.94 -2.17 38.53
C ASP A 24 1.12 -3.70 38.75
N ASN A 25 0.84 -4.52 37.73
CA ASN A 25 0.94 -5.98 37.73
C ASN A 25 1.89 -6.51 36.65
N VAL A 26 2.72 -5.65 36.05
CA VAL A 26 3.74 -6.08 35.08
C VAL A 26 4.79 -6.93 35.81
N PRO A 27 5.11 -8.14 35.32
CA PRO A 27 6.17 -8.95 35.91
C PRO A 27 7.51 -8.20 35.97
N ASN A 28 8.36 -8.54 36.94
CA ASN A 28 9.68 -7.88 37.11
C ASN A 28 10.60 -8.03 35.88
N ASP A 29 10.38 -9.06 35.07
CA ASP A 29 11.10 -9.29 33.81
C ASP A 29 10.54 -8.48 32.63
N GLY A 30 9.52 -7.64 32.87
CA GLY A 30 8.96 -6.72 31.89
C GLY A 30 8.05 -7.35 30.82
N HIS A 31 7.94 -8.68 30.75
CA HIS A 31 7.23 -9.34 29.66
C HIS A 31 5.72 -9.38 29.90
N VAL A 32 4.95 -9.20 28.83
CA VAL A 32 3.49 -9.25 28.90
C VAL A 32 2.89 -10.30 27.99
N ASP A 33 1.88 -10.98 28.52
CA ASP A 33 1.10 -11.95 27.76
C ASP A 33 0.08 -11.24 26.86
N ILE A 34 0.40 -11.18 25.58
CA ILE A 34 -0.46 -10.57 24.58
C ILE A 34 -1.58 -11.49 24.06
N ARG A 35 -1.61 -12.77 24.45
CA ARG A 35 -2.63 -13.74 23.95
C ARG A 35 -4.05 -13.33 24.29
N ASN A 36 -4.22 -12.59 25.38
CA ASN A 36 -5.53 -12.08 25.82
C ASN A 36 -5.97 -10.81 25.09
N PHE A 37 -5.08 -10.17 24.33
CA PHE A 37 -5.39 -9.00 23.51
C PHE A 37 -5.87 -9.43 22.13
N ARG A 38 -7.20 -9.52 21.97
CA ARG A 38 -7.84 -9.92 20.69
C ARG A 38 -7.49 -9.02 19.50
N ASP A 39 -7.07 -7.78 19.77
CA ASP A 39 -6.78 -6.75 18.78
C ASP A 39 -5.26 -6.60 18.50
N VAL A 40 -4.40 -7.34 19.22
CA VAL A 40 -2.94 -7.31 19.09
C VAL A 40 -2.45 -8.67 18.61
N ARG A 41 -1.55 -8.68 17.63
CA ARG A 41 -0.87 -9.90 17.17
C ARG A 41 0.60 -9.60 16.93
N LEU A 42 1.48 -10.21 17.72
CA LEU A 42 2.91 -10.26 17.44
C LEU A 42 3.16 -11.31 16.36
N VAL A 43 3.94 -10.96 15.34
CA VAL A 43 4.38 -11.90 14.31
C VAL A 43 5.89 -11.77 14.21
N THR A 44 6.61 -12.78 14.70
CA THR A 44 8.06 -12.89 14.61
C THR A 44 8.39 -13.43 13.22
N GLN A 45 8.85 -12.55 12.33
CA GLN A 45 9.05 -12.86 10.91
C GLN A 45 10.52 -12.78 10.47
N PHE A 46 11.38 -12.16 11.28
CA PHE A 46 12.77 -11.93 10.91
C PHE A 46 13.68 -12.78 11.78
N ASN A 47 14.39 -13.72 11.15
CA ASN A 47 15.44 -14.49 11.81
C ASN A 47 16.75 -13.70 11.76
N PHE A 48 17.03 -12.92 12.81
CA PHE A 48 18.25 -12.12 12.92
C PHE A 48 19.52 -12.99 13.09
N GLU A 49 19.38 -14.27 13.41
CA GLU A 49 20.51 -15.21 13.58
C GLU A 49 21.08 -15.72 12.24
N ASN A 50 20.35 -15.55 11.12
CA ASN A 50 20.77 -16.05 9.80
C ASN A 50 20.59 -15.00 8.68
N LEU A 51 21.14 -13.80 8.90
CA LEU A 51 21.09 -12.68 7.96
C LEU A 51 21.69 -12.99 6.57
N ASP A 52 22.57 -13.99 6.47
CA ASP A 52 23.26 -14.35 5.22
C ASP A 52 22.42 -15.19 4.24
N SER A 53 21.24 -15.68 4.65
CA SER A 53 20.42 -16.51 3.76
C SER A 53 19.50 -15.67 2.86
N LYS A 54 19.96 -15.41 1.63
CA LYS A 54 19.21 -14.66 0.59
C LYS A 54 17.79 -15.17 0.30
N VAL A 55 17.47 -16.41 0.66
CA VAL A 55 16.18 -17.06 0.34
C VAL A 55 15.11 -16.77 1.40
N ALA A 56 15.49 -16.52 2.66
CA ALA A 56 14.55 -16.28 3.75
C ALA A 56 14.03 -14.83 3.81
N THR A 57 14.83 -13.87 3.36
CA THR A 57 14.57 -12.42 3.51
C THR A 57 13.75 -11.79 2.39
N LEU A 58 13.65 -12.42 1.21
CA LEU A 58 12.95 -11.84 0.04
C LEU A 58 11.42 -11.94 0.08
N GLY A 59 10.86 -12.83 0.91
CA GLY A 59 9.42 -13.11 0.93
C GLY A 59 8.60 -12.27 1.92
N GLN A 60 9.25 -11.52 2.81
CA GLN A 60 8.61 -10.81 3.92
C GLN A 60 9.18 -9.40 4.00
N VAL A 61 8.74 -8.56 3.07
CA VAL A 61 8.94 -7.12 3.16
C VAL A 61 7.63 -6.54 3.70
N PRO A 62 7.57 -6.18 4.99
CA PRO A 62 6.49 -5.33 5.45
C PRO A 62 6.47 -4.07 4.56
N PRO A 63 5.32 -3.44 4.29
CA PRO A 63 5.31 -2.16 3.58
C PRO A 63 5.99 -1.10 4.46
N VAL A 64 7.31 -1.02 4.43
CA VAL A 64 8.11 0.07 5.00
C VAL A 64 8.02 1.20 3.97
N TRP A 65 7.26 2.25 4.29
CA TRP A 65 7.14 3.42 3.42
C TRP A 65 8.30 4.42 3.61
N PHE A 66 9.11 4.23 4.66
CA PHE A 66 10.49 4.67 4.67
C PHE A 66 11.26 3.75 3.74
N VAL A 67 11.52 4.19 2.51
CA VAL A 67 12.37 3.41 1.60
C VAL A 67 13.75 3.32 2.28
N PRO A 68 14.27 2.13 2.60
CA PRO A 68 15.65 2.02 3.07
C PRO A 68 16.54 2.72 2.06
N MET A 69 17.47 3.55 2.51
CA MET A 69 18.42 4.17 1.60
C MET A 69 19.04 3.08 0.73
N LYS A 70 19.03 3.25 -0.60
CA LYS A 70 19.59 2.23 -1.51
C LYS A 70 21.03 1.99 -1.09
N LEU A 71 21.47 0.73 -1.07
CA LEU A 71 22.85 0.39 -0.66
C LEU A 71 23.89 1.23 -1.42
N ALA A 72 23.68 1.42 -2.73
CA ALA A 72 24.53 2.27 -3.57
C ALA A 72 24.53 3.77 -3.19
N ASP A 73 23.48 4.27 -2.52
CA ASP A 73 23.43 5.65 -2.01
C ASP A 73 23.98 5.77 -0.59
N LEU A 74 24.00 4.67 0.16
CA LEU A 74 24.65 4.54 1.47
C LEU A 74 26.18 4.39 1.29
N GLU A 75 26.61 3.60 0.30
CA GLU A 75 28.03 3.43 -0.10
C GLU A 75 28.65 4.72 -0.67
N LYS A 76 27.82 5.66 -1.16
CA LYS A 76 28.27 7.00 -1.61
C LYS A 76 28.45 7.98 -0.46
N LEU A 77 27.88 7.68 0.71
CA LEU A 77 28.19 8.43 1.92
C LEU A 77 29.54 7.88 2.39
N GLU A 78 30.61 8.59 2.05
CA GLU A 78 31.91 8.29 2.64
C GLU A 78 31.77 8.46 4.14
N VAL A 79 31.70 7.35 4.87
CA VAL A 79 31.81 7.38 6.32
C VAL A 79 33.18 7.98 6.60
N ASP A 80 33.21 9.20 7.15
CA ASP A 80 34.48 9.83 7.55
C ASP A 80 35.22 8.82 8.43
N PRO A 81 36.40 8.32 8.03
CA PRO A 81 37.15 7.32 8.79
C PRO A 81 37.48 7.80 10.21
N GLN A 82 37.45 9.11 10.47
CA GLN A 82 37.61 9.70 11.81
C GLN A 82 36.33 9.66 12.65
N LEU A 83 35.14 9.64 12.02
CA LEU A 83 33.83 9.49 12.68
C LEU A 83 33.35 8.03 12.70
N ALA A 84 33.90 7.18 11.83
CA ALA A 84 33.66 5.75 11.77
C ALA A 84 34.15 5.06 13.06
N ARG A 85 33.28 4.96 14.08
CA ARG A 85 33.57 4.10 15.22
C ARG A 85 33.61 2.65 14.73
N LYS A 86 34.75 1.97 14.93
CA LYS A 86 34.80 0.50 14.87
C LYS A 86 33.73 -0.03 15.83
N PHE A 87 33.07 -1.13 15.47
CA PHE A 87 32.24 -1.89 16.40
C PHE A 87 33.16 -2.29 17.55
N LEU A 88 33.17 -1.50 18.62
CA LEU A 88 34.01 -1.74 19.77
C LEU A 88 33.44 -2.98 20.43
N ASP A 89 34.33 -3.90 20.79
CA ASP A 89 33.97 -4.92 21.76
C ASP A 89 33.59 -4.17 23.04
N ILE A 90 32.30 -4.20 23.37
CA ILE A 90 31.63 -3.28 24.32
C ILE A 90 32.26 -3.41 25.73
N ASP A 91 33.01 -4.49 25.97
CA ASP A 91 33.74 -4.76 27.20
C ASP A 91 35.17 -4.17 27.26
N GLN A 92 35.74 -3.66 26.15
CA GLN A 92 37.19 -3.38 26.07
C GLN A 92 37.61 -1.95 26.43
N ASN A 93 36.72 -0.96 26.47
CA ASN A 93 37.15 0.46 26.51
C ASN A 93 37.00 1.21 27.85
N PHE A 94 36.60 0.53 28.93
CA PHE A 94 36.49 1.14 30.27
C PHE A 94 37.33 0.44 31.35
N GLY A 95 38.45 -0.18 30.97
CA GLY A 95 39.46 -0.68 31.91
C GLY A 95 40.07 0.37 32.86
N ASN A 96 39.60 1.62 32.85
CA ASN A 96 40.10 2.72 33.69
C ASN A 96 39.03 3.50 34.48
N SER A 97 37.74 3.19 34.37
CA SER A 97 36.73 3.71 35.29
C SER A 97 36.29 2.57 36.19
N GLY A 98 36.64 2.62 37.47
CA GLY A 98 36.39 1.55 38.46
C GLY A 98 34.91 1.27 38.80
N PHE A 99 34.00 1.47 37.86
CA PHE A 99 32.57 1.18 37.98
C PHE A 99 32.16 0.22 36.84
N PRO A 100 31.47 -0.90 37.16
CA PRO A 100 30.93 -1.79 36.14
C PRO A 100 29.88 -1.04 35.31
N MET A 101 29.90 -1.24 33.99
CA MET A 101 28.92 -0.64 33.08
C MET A 101 27.57 -1.34 33.25
N GLU A 102 26.53 -0.59 33.59
CA GLU A 102 25.19 -1.13 33.80
C GLU A 102 24.55 -1.53 32.44
N PRO A 103 23.61 -2.49 32.42
CA PRO A 103 22.95 -2.93 31.18
C PRO A 103 22.33 -1.79 30.36
N ILE A 104 21.76 -0.78 31.03
CA ILE A 104 21.14 0.38 30.38
C ILE A 104 22.16 1.27 29.64
N ASP A 105 23.40 1.35 30.14
CA ASP A 105 24.47 2.12 29.49
C ASP A 105 24.88 1.48 28.15
N ARG A 106 24.85 0.14 28.08
CA ARG A 106 25.08 -0.61 26.83
C ARG A 106 23.97 -0.36 25.82
N VAL A 107 22.72 -0.39 26.27
CA VAL A 107 21.54 -0.17 25.45
C VAL A 107 21.54 1.25 24.84
N ARG A 108 21.91 2.26 25.63
CA ARG A 108 22.08 3.65 25.14
C ARG A 108 23.14 3.75 24.06
N GLN A 109 24.30 3.12 24.24
CA GLN A 109 25.37 3.15 23.22
C GLN A 109 24.93 2.54 21.89
N VAL A 110 24.16 1.43 21.91
CA VAL A 110 23.61 0.82 20.70
C VAL A 110 22.59 1.74 20.03
N SER A 111 21.71 2.37 20.81
CA SER A 111 20.71 3.31 20.30
C SER A 111 21.35 4.53 19.63
N THR A 112 22.33 5.18 20.29
CA THR A 112 23.09 6.30 19.70
C THR A 112 23.77 5.89 18.39
N LEU A 113 24.35 4.68 18.32
CA LEU A 113 24.98 4.19 17.09
C LEU A 113 23.98 4.02 15.94
N ILE A 114 22.78 3.49 16.23
CA ILE A 114 21.72 3.31 15.22
C ILE A 114 21.17 4.68 14.80
N GLU A 115 21.01 5.61 15.74
CA GLU A 115 20.53 6.96 15.49
C GLU A 115 21.51 7.75 14.60
N ASP A 116 22.80 7.76 14.96
CA ASP A 116 23.88 8.41 14.21
C ASP A 116 23.95 7.91 12.75
N ARG A 117 23.86 6.58 12.55
CA ARG A 117 24.03 5.98 11.21
C ARG A 117 22.75 5.93 10.38
N THR A 118 21.60 5.73 11.01
CA THR A 118 20.37 5.40 10.28
C THR A 118 19.43 6.59 10.25
N THR A 119 19.22 7.23 11.39
CA THR A 119 18.25 8.32 11.53
C THR A 119 18.83 9.62 11.00
N HIS A 120 20.01 10.05 11.46
CA HIS A 120 20.64 11.30 10.98
C HIS A 120 20.94 11.30 9.48
N GLU A 121 21.43 10.17 8.94
CA GLU A 121 21.69 10.06 7.50
C GLU A 121 20.39 10.02 6.67
N ALA A 122 19.35 9.33 7.15
CA ALA A 122 18.03 9.34 6.51
C ALA A 122 17.38 10.74 6.59
N TRP A 123 17.63 11.48 7.67
CA TRP A 123 17.10 12.83 7.91
C TRP A 123 17.39 13.76 6.74
N SER A 124 18.65 13.74 6.26
CA SER A 124 19.12 14.58 5.15
C SER A 124 18.52 14.22 3.79
N LYS A 125 18.12 12.95 3.59
CA LYS A 125 17.64 12.45 2.28
C LYS A 125 16.12 12.28 2.20
N GLN A 126 15.43 12.20 3.32
CA GLN A 126 14.01 11.84 3.39
C GLN A 126 13.12 12.95 3.95
N ASN A 127 13.67 14.16 4.17
CA ASN A 127 12.96 15.31 4.74
C ASN A 127 12.18 14.91 6.00
N LEU A 128 12.86 14.37 7.01
CA LEU A 128 12.22 14.03 8.28
C LEU A 128 12.18 15.25 9.21
N GLN A 129 11.30 15.22 10.20
CA GLN A 129 11.25 16.21 11.27
C GLN A 129 11.09 15.54 12.63
N ASP A 130 11.62 16.18 13.66
CA ASP A 130 11.42 15.76 15.05
C ASP A 130 9.97 15.98 15.46
N VAL A 131 9.50 15.09 16.34
CA VAL A 131 8.21 15.23 16.99
C VAL A 131 8.44 15.24 18.49
N ASP A 132 7.92 16.27 19.17
CA ASP A 132 7.94 16.33 20.62
C ASP A 132 7.14 15.16 21.23
N ASN A 133 7.74 14.51 22.22
CA ASN A 133 7.13 13.41 22.97
C ASN A 133 6.93 13.79 24.44
N ASN A 134 5.68 13.89 24.89
CA ASN A 134 5.30 14.08 26.29
C ASN A 134 4.79 12.77 26.94
N GLY A 135 5.25 11.61 26.45
CA GLY A 135 4.84 10.27 26.89
C GLY A 135 5.55 9.74 28.15
N TRP A 136 5.15 8.55 28.60
CA TRP A 136 5.66 7.93 29.86
C TRP A 136 6.92 7.08 29.70
N TRP A 137 7.53 7.10 28.53
CA TRP A 137 8.70 6.31 28.16
C TRP A 137 9.69 7.22 27.43
N THR A 138 10.98 6.99 27.64
CA THR A 138 12.04 7.80 27.05
C THR A 138 12.31 7.36 25.61
N THR A 139 11.88 8.17 24.65
CA THR A 139 12.38 8.12 23.27
C THR A 139 13.67 8.91 23.16
N GLU A 140 14.73 8.31 22.63
CA GLU A 140 15.89 9.09 22.21
C GLU A 140 15.65 9.76 20.85
N CYS A 141 14.88 9.12 19.98
CA CYS A 141 14.58 9.61 18.64
C CYS A 141 13.12 9.32 18.28
N LEU A 142 12.33 10.34 17.91
CA LEU A 142 10.96 10.22 17.41
C LEU A 142 10.81 11.11 16.17
N VAL A 143 10.70 10.49 15.00
CA VAL A 143 10.71 11.20 13.71
C VAL A 143 9.49 10.88 12.86
N GLU A 144 9.09 11.86 12.07
CA GLU A 144 8.06 11.73 11.05
C GLU A 144 8.49 12.37 9.72
N PRO A 145 7.91 11.97 8.58
CA PRO A 145 8.11 12.69 7.33
C PRO A 145 7.57 14.12 7.41
N CYS A 146 8.36 15.11 6.97
CA CYS A 146 7.94 16.49 6.85
C CYS A 146 6.70 16.59 5.95
N PRO A 147 5.71 17.42 6.30
CA PRO A 147 4.53 17.62 5.48
C PRO A 147 4.89 18.04 4.05
N ASP A 148 4.33 17.35 3.06
CA ASP A 148 4.50 17.68 1.64
C ASP A 148 3.27 18.45 1.16
N ASN A 149 3.45 19.68 0.68
CA ASN A 149 2.37 20.60 0.27
C ASN A 149 1.26 20.77 1.33
N GLY A 150 1.65 20.89 2.60
CA GLY A 150 0.72 21.07 3.73
C GLY A 150 -0.02 19.79 4.16
N LYS A 151 0.31 18.63 3.58
CA LYS A 151 -0.28 17.34 3.97
C LYS A 151 0.64 16.58 4.93
N SER A 152 0.18 16.40 6.16
CA SER A 152 0.85 15.56 7.16
C SER A 152 0.65 14.06 6.91
N TYR A 153 1.66 13.26 7.25
CA TYR A 153 1.63 11.81 7.12
C TYR A 153 1.33 11.13 8.46
N SER A 154 0.59 10.03 8.44
CA SER A 154 0.21 9.27 9.64
C SER A 154 1.31 8.35 10.20
N HIS A 155 2.53 8.45 9.66
CA HIS A 155 3.63 7.53 9.92
C HIS A 155 4.43 7.97 11.15
N LEU A 156 4.99 7.02 11.88
CA LEU A 156 5.90 7.28 12.99
C LEU A 156 7.06 6.28 12.99
N ALA A 157 8.26 6.79 13.24
CA ALA A 157 9.41 5.97 13.56
C ALA A 157 10.04 6.47 14.86
N PHE A 158 10.38 5.56 15.78
CA PHE A 158 11.08 5.94 16.99
C PHE A 158 11.96 4.86 17.59
N HIS A 159 12.89 5.32 18.43
CA HIS A 159 13.77 4.48 19.22
C HIS A 159 13.21 4.34 20.64
N LEU A 160 13.19 3.11 21.13
CA LEU A 160 12.81 2.77 22.50
C LEU A 160 13.98 2.07 23.18
N LEU A 161 14.28 2.49 24.41
CA LEU A 161 15.25 1.84 25.27
C LEU A 161 14.58 1.08 26.41
N ASP A 162 15.07 -0.12 26.68
CA ASP A 162 14.70 -0.88 27.87
C ASP A 162 15.91 -1.65 28.44
N ASP A 163 16.03 -1.72 29.76
CA ASP A 163 17.07 -2.48 30.46
C ASP A 163 16.71 -3.96 30.65
N LYS A 164 15.48 -4.35 30.29
CA LYS A 164 15.03 -5.74 30.36
C LYS A 164 15.57 -6.59 29.22
N GLU A 165 15.82 -7.86 29.52
CA GLU A 165 16.23 -8.84 28.52
C GLU A 165 15.06 -9.17 27.60
N ALA A 166 15.23 -9.03 26.30
CA ALA A 166 14.20 -9.44 25.34
C ALA A 166 14.17 -10.95 25.10
N ARG A 167 13.00 -11.46 24.69
CA ARG A 167 12.79 -12.83 24.22
C ARG A 167 12.11 -12.82 22.85
N GLU A 168 12.54 -13.66 21.93
CA GLU A 168 12.06 -13.69 20.54
C GLU A 168 10.53 -13.72 20.43
N ASP A 169 9.86 -14.66 21.11
CA ASP A 169 8.39 -14.83 21.01
C ASP A 169 7.59 -14.05 22.06
N ALA A 170 8.20 -13.03 22.68
CA ALA A 170 7.53 -12.20 23.68
C ALA A 170 7.85 -10.71 23.49
N ILE A 171 6.92 -9.88 23.94
CA ILE A 171 7.03 -8.43 23.88
C ILE A 171 7.10 -7.87 25.30
N LEU A 172 7.93 -6.86 25.48
CA LEU A 172 8.02 -6.11 26.73
C LEU A 172 6.82 -5.17 26.86
N TYR A 173 6.43 -4.89 28.10
CA TYR A 173 5.36 -3.93 28.39
C TYR A 173 5.66 -2.55 27.83
N SER A 174 6.92 -2.11 27.92
CA SER A 174 7.44 -0.85 27.37
C SER A 174 7.24 -0.76 25.86
N GLU A 175 7.63 -1.79 25.12
CA GLU A 175 7.48 -1.90 23.65
C GLU A 175 6.02 -1.82 23.24
N LEU A 176 5.15 -2.60 23.88
CA LEU A 176 3.73 -2.61 23.57
C LEU A 176 3.07 -1.27 23.92
N CYS A 177 3.43 -0.68 25.07
CA CYS A 177 2.91 0.63 25.48
C CYS A 177 3.32 1.73 24.50
N ALA A 178 4.59 1.80 24.15
CA ALA A 178 5.10 2.82 23.24
C ALA A 178 4.39 2.76 21.87
N ILE A 179 4.24 1.56 21.30
CA ILE A 179 3.51 1.37 20.03
C ILE A 179 2.06 1.85 20.15
N VAL A 180 1.34 1.41 21.18
CA VAL A 180 -0.09 1.73 21.34
C VAL A 180 -0.28 3.21 21.63
N GLU A 181 0.60 3.81 22.42
CA GLU A 181 0.53 5.23 22.78
C GLU A 181 0.85 6.11 21.56
N ALA A 182 1.86 5.76 20.77
CA ALA A 182 2.15 6.43 19.50
C ALA A 182 0.98 6.37 18.51
N MET A 183 0.42 5.17 18.27
CA MET A 183 -0.75 5.00 17.41
C MET A 183 -1.97 5.77 17.93
N LYS A 184 -2.20 5.75 19.25
CA LYS A 184 -3.29 6.49 19.91
C LYS A 184 -3.09 7.99 19.80
N GLY A 185 -1.88 8.49 20.02
CA GLY A 185 -1.52 9.89 19.89
C GLY A 185 -1.80 10.38 18.47
N ARG A 186 -1.31 9.64 17.48
CA ARG A 186 -1.52 9.95 16.07
C ARG A 186 -3.01 9.95 15.69
N ALA A 187 -3.76 8.95 16.12
CA ALA A 187 -5.20 8.89 15.86
C ALA A 187 -5.97 10.06 16.47
N ASN A 188 -5.51 10.59 17.62
CA ASN A 188 -6.15 11.70 18.32
C ASN A 188 -5.50 13.06 18.05
N GLN A 189 -4.52 13.13 17.14
CA GLN A 189 -3.82 14.37 16.82
C GLN A 189 -4.81 15.39 16.23
N ARG A 190 -4.70 16.62 16.70
CA ARG A 190 -5.54 17.74 16.27
C ARG A 190 -4.83 18.54 15.20
N LEU A 191 -5.59 19.06 14.24
CA LEU A 191 -5.11 20.01 13.25
C LEU A 191 -5.04 21.39 13.91
N VAL A 192 -3.82 21.86 14.15
CA VAL A 192 -3.53 23.18 14.74
C VAL A 192 -2.63 23.90 13.76
N GLU A 193 -3.16 24.94 13.10
CA GLU A 193 -2.51 25.62 11.97
C GLU A 193 -1.52 26.72 12.39
N SER A 194 -1.59 27.18 13.66
CA SER A 194 -0.71 28.24 14.19
C SER A 194 0.23 27.70 15.27
N GLU A 195 1.49 28.08 15.19
CA GLU A 195 2.51 27.83 16.22
C GLU A 195 2.09 28.40 17.58
N SER A 196 1.55 29.63 17.61
CA SER A 196 1.07 30.27 18.85
C SER A 196 -0.02 29.47 19.55
N VAL A 197 -0.94 28.85 18.78
CA VAL A 197 -2.02 28.02 19.33
C VAL A 197 -1.47 26.69 19.82
N ARG A 198 -0.41 26.18 19.18
CA ARG A 198 0.28 24.96 19.59
C ARG A 198 1.01 25.18 20.92
N GLU A 199 1.68 26.31 21.09
CA GLU A 199 2.32 26.75 22.35
C GLU A 199 1.27 26.93 23.46
N GLU A 200 0.17 27.66 23.21
CA GLU A 200 -0.91 27.83 24.19
C GLU A 200 -1.52 26.50 24.64
N LEU A 201 -1.72 25.56 23.70
CA LEU A 201 -2.20 24.22 24.02
C LEU A 201 -1.20 23.44 24.86
N ASP A 202 0.11 23.59 24.63
CA ASP A 202 1.14 22.94 25.44
C ASP A 202 1.18 23.51 26.87
N GLU A 203 1.22 24.84 26.99
CA GLU A 203 1.19 25.56 28.28
C GLU A 203 -0.07 25.22 29.11
N CYS A 204 -1.20 24.97 28.45
CA CYS A 204 -2.46 24.62 29.09
C CYS A 204 -2.64 23.11 29.30
N GLY A 205 -1.64 22.26 29.01
CA GLY A 205 -1.74 20.80 29.15
C GLY A 205 -2.78 20.18 28.22
N GLY A 206 -3.02 20.79 27.07
CA GLY A 206 -3.95 20.36 26.03
C GLY A 206 -5.42 20.67 26.32
N ARG A 207 -5.74 21.51 27.32
CA ARG A 207 -7.12 21.95 27.57
C ARG A 207 -7.66 22.74 26.39
N GLY A 208 -8.87 22.42 25.93
CA GLY A 208 -9.52 23.11 24.81
C GLY A 208 -9.20 22.53 23.43
N LYS A 209 -8.31 21.53 23.33
CA LYS A 209 -7.95 20.89 22.06
C LYS A 209 -9.14 20.27 21.31
N GLU A 210 -10.25 20.02 22.00
CA GLU A 210 -11.47 19.42 21.45
C GLU A 210 -12.14 20.30 20.40
N VAL A 211 -11.90 21.62 20.44
CA VAL A 211 -12.46 22.59 19.48
C VAL A 211 -11.79 22.49 18.11
N HIS A 212 -10.60 21.90 18.05
CA HIS A 212 -9.86 21.71 16.82
C HIS A 212 -10.28 20.39 16.12
N PRO A 213 -10.39 20.38 14.78
CA PRO A 213 -10.64 19.15 14.05
C PRO A 213 -9.47 18.17 14.22
N TYR A 214 -9.72 16.88 13.95
CA TYR A 214 -8.63 15.90 13.92
C TYR A 214 -7.77 16.11 12.67
N LEU A 215 -6.46 15.96 12.82
CA LEU A 215 -5.53 15.97 11.69
C LEU A 215 -5.77 14.80 10.73
N PHE A 216 -6.18 13.65 11.28
CA PHE A 216 -6.52 12.43 10.54
C PHE A 216 -7.98 12.03 10.79
N ASP A 217 -8.93 12.80 10.25
CA ASP A 217 -10.37 12.64 10.48
C ASP A 217 -10.92 11.26 10.05
N GLU A 218 -10.47 10.72 8.91
CA GLU A 218 -10.83 9.39 8.38
C GLU A 218 -10.19 8.20 9.13
N GLU A 219 -9.39 8.44 10.18
CA GLU A 219 -8.66 7.40 10.93
C GLU A 219 -7.76 6.54 10.05
N ASP A 220 -6.92 7.23 9.27
CA ASP A 220 -5.94 6.63 8.37
C ASP A 220 -5.12 5.52 9.05
N PRO A 221 -4.61 4.53 8.29
CA PRO A 221 -3.64 3.58 8.84
C PRO A 221 -2.48 4.34 9.49
N PHE A 222 -2.14 3.95 10.72
CA PHE A 222 -1.06 4.54 11.51
C PHE A 222 0.11 3.54 11.55
N PRO A 223 0.90 3.40 10.47
CA PRO A 223 2.07 2.55 10.49
C PRO A 223 3.09 3.13 11.47
N VAL A 224 3.52 2.29 12.41
CA VAL A 224 4.57 2.62 13.38
C VAL A 224 5.72 1.65 13.20
N LEU A 225 6.93 2.20 13.05
CA LEU A 225 8.19 1.47 13.11
C LEU A 225 8.87 1.78 14.44
N VAL A 226 9.21 0.75 15.20
CA VAL A 226 9.95 0.90 16.46
C VAL A 226 11.27 0.16 16.35
N VAL A 227 12.36 0.88 16.61
CA VAL A 227 13.67 0.30 16.91
C VAL A 227 13.78 0.17 18.41
N SER A 228 13.64 -1.04 18.95
CA SER A 228 13.74 -1.28 20.38
C SER A 228 15.11 -1.83 20.73
N CYS A 229 15.88 -1.07 21.50
CA CYS A 229 17.17 -1.50 22.03
C CYS A 229 16.98 -2.01 23.47
N VAL A 230 17.44 -3.24 23.73
CA VAL A 230 17.11 -4.04 24.93
C VAL A 230 18.34 -4.81 25.43
N ALA A 231 18.39 -5.12 26.71
CA ALA A 231 19.54 -5.82 27.30
C ALA A 231 19.67 -7.30 26.83
N PRO A 232 20.87 -7.91 26.94
CA PRO A 232 22.13 -7.31 27.35
C PRO A 232 22.85 -6.52 26.24
N GLN A 233 22.37 -6.55 24.97
CA GLN A 233 22.99 -5.86 23.81
C GLN A 233 22.19 -6.02 22.49
N HIS A 234 20.86 -6.13 22.54
CA HIS A 234 20.03 -6.44 21.37
C HIS A 234 19.30 -5.22 20.81
N ALA A 235 19.02 -5.23 19.50
CA ALA A 235 18.10 -4.31 18.85
C ALA A 235 17.03 -5.11 18.08
N ARG A 236 15.75 -4.76 18.25
CA ARG A 236 14.60 -5.40 17.60
C ARG A 236 13.82 -4.38 16.78
N LEU A 237 13.26 -4.85 15.66
CA LEU A 237 12.38 -4.03 14.82
C LEU A 237 10.94 -4.50 14.98
N PHE A 238 10.07 -3.59 15.43
CA PHE A 238 8.63 -3.83 15.43
C PHE A 238 7.96 -2.98 14.37
N MET A 239 7.10 -3.61 13.57
CA MET A 239 6.17 -2.91 12.70
C MET A 239 4.74 -3.18 13.12
N ALA A 240 3.98 -2.11 13.36
CA ALA A 240 2.55 -2.19 13.61
C ALA A 240 1.78 -1.58 12.42
N CYS A 241 0.86 -2.34 11.83
CA CYS A 241 -0.04 -1.87 10.77
C CYS A 241 -1.40 -2.57 10.78
N LEU A 242 -2.36 -1.98 10.06
CA LEU A 242 -3.73 -2.48 9.90
C LEU A 242 -3.84 -3.57 8.79
N PRO A 243 -4.94 -4.35 8.71
CA PRO A 243 -4.96 -5.70 8.11
C PRO A 243 -4.80 -5.84 6.56
N ALA A 244 -3.98 -6.79 6.09
CA ALA A 244 -3.65 -7.14 4.68
C ALA A 244 -3.76 -8.65 4.24
N ASN A 245 -4.14 -9.60 5.11
CA ASN A 245 -4.22 -11.05 4.80
C ASN A 245 -5.53 -11.72 5.25
N GLN A 246 -5.66 -13.03 5.00
CA GLN A 246 -6.85 -13.84 5.30
C GLN A 246 -7.32 -13.77 6.76
N ALA A 247 -6.41 -14.01 7.71
CA ALA A 247 -6.72 -13.93 9.14
C ALA A 247 -7.15 -12.51 9.55
N GLN A 248 -6.56 -11.52 8.88
CA GLN A 248 -6.85 -10.10 9.00
C GLN A 248 -8.26 -9.76 8.43
N TRP A 249 -8.68 -10.42 7.35
CA TRP A 249 -10.02 -10.32 6.76
C TRP A 249 -11.10 -10.96 7.64
N ASP A 250 -10.87 -12.15 8.18
CA ASP A 250 -11.81 -12.84 9.07
C ASP A 250 -12.05 -12.06 10.38
N ARG A 251 -11.04 -11.31 10.83
CA ARG A 251 -11.14 -10.37 11.95
C ARG A 251 -11.98 -9.14 11.61
N ALA A 252 -11.77 -8.52 10.44
CA ALA A 252 -12.59 -7.41 9.97
C ALA A 252 -14.07 -7.80 9.79
N GLU A 253 -14.34 -8.99 9.24
CA GLU A 253 -15.70 -9.56 9.18
C GLU A 253 -16.30 -9.77 10.58
N THR A 254 -15.49 -10.17 11.56
CA THR A 254 -15.96 -10.35 12.94
C THR A 254 -16.30 -9.02 13.60
N ALA A 255 -15.41 -8.02 13.50
CA ALA A 255 -15.60 -6.69 14.09
C ALA A 255 -16.86 -5.99 13.56
N LYS A 256 -17.10 -6.10 12.25
CA LYS A 256 -18.28 -5.54 11.58
C LYS A 256 -19.53 -6.44 11.66
N LYS A 257 -19.48 -7.53 12.44
CA LYS A 257 -20.58 -8.51 12.61
C LYS A 257 -21.11 -9.07 11.28
N LEU A 258 -20.21 -9.25 10.30
CA LEU A 258 -20.51 -9.70 8.94
C LEU A 258 -20.43 -11.22 8.78
N LYS A 259 -19.90 -11.97 9.76
CA LYS A 259 -19.70 -13.43 9.69
C LYS A 259 -20.90 -14.24 9.17
N PRO A 260 -22.16 -14.02 9.62
CA PRO A 260 -23.30 -14.78 9.09
C PRO A 260 -23.80 -14.27 7.73
N ARG A 261 -23.25 -13.16 7.22
CA ARG A 261 -23.69 -12.50 5.99
C ARG A 261 -22.78 -12.87 4.82
N SER A 262 -23.33 -12.76 3.62
CA SER A 262 -22.61 -12.88 2.35
C SER A 262 -22.92 -11.64 1.51
N LEU A 263 -22.04 -11.30 0.56
CA LEU A 263 -22.30 -10.20 -0.37
C LEU A 263 -23.65 -10.37 -1.09
N ARG A 264 -23.98 -11.62 -1.45
CA ARG A 264 -25.26 -11.99 -2.07
C ARG A 264 -26.47 -11.61 -1.20
N ALA A 265 -26.39 -11.78 0.11
CA ALA A 265 -27.49 -11.53 1.05
C ALA A 265 -27.42 -10.13 1.69
N TRP A 266 -26.45 -9.30 1.30
CA TRP A 266 -26.26 -7.98 1.90
C TRP A 266 -27.40 -7.04 1.50
N PRO A 267 -28.08 -6.38 2.46
CA PRO A 267 -29.25 -5.55 2.16
C PRO A 267 -28.89 -4.17 1.59
N ASN A 268 -27.68 -3.66 1.84
CA ASN A 268 -27.29 -2.30 1.47
C ASN A 268 -26.19 -2.32 0.39
N LEU A 269 -26.48 -2.91 -0.77
CA LEU A 269 -25.57 -2.91 -1.92
C LEU A 269 -25.53 -1.49 -2.52
N LYS A 270 -24.35 -0.90 -2.57
CA LYS A 270 -24.03 0.39 -3.18
C LYS A 270 -23.36 0.17 -4.54
N SER A 271 -23.49 1.15 -5.44
CA SER A 271 -22.80 1.16 -6.75
C SER A 271 -21.29 1.06 -6.60
N GLY A 272 -20.59 0.64 -7.65
CA GLY A 272 -19.12 0.45 -7.66
C GLY A 272 -18.34 1.66 -7.12
N SER A 273 -18.70 2.88 -7.52
CA SER A 273 -18.08 4.12 -7.05
C SER A 273 -18.45 4.55 -5.62
N LYS A 274 -19.36 3.83 -4.95
CA LYS A 274 -19.88 4.13 -3.61
C LYS A 274 -19.81 2.92 -2.67
N VAL A 275 -18.94 1.96 -2.98
CA VAL A 275 -18.77 0.72 -2.22
C VAL A 275 -18.44 1.05 -0.76
N SER A 276 -19.20 0.45 0.17
CA SER A 276 -18.90 0.56 1.59
C SER A 276 -17.81 -0.44 1.99
N VAL A 277 -17.14 -0.20 3.12
CA VAL A 277 -16.15 -1.13 3.68
C VAL A 277 -16.77 -2.51 3.92
N GLU A 278 -18.02 -2.59 4.38
CA GLU A 278 -18.74 -3.85 4.60
C GLU A 278 -18.99 -4.60 3.29
N GLN A 279 -19.43 -3.90 2.25
CA GLN A 279 -19.62 -4.50 0.92
C GLN A 279 -18.29 -5.01 0.36
N PHE A 280 -17.23 -4.23 0.49
CA PHE A 280 -15.88 -4.66 0.11
C PHE A 280 -15.43 -5.90 0.89
N LEU A 281 -15.56 -5.92 2.22
CA LEU A 281 -15.21 -7.09 3.03
C LEU A 281 -16.03 -8.32 2.64
N LEU A 282 -17.31 -8.14 2.33
CA LEU A 282 -18.16 -9.22 1.86
C LEU A 282 -17.79 -9.73 0.45
N SER A 283 -17.04 -8.98 -0.36
CA SER A 283 -16.53 -9.48 -1.64
C SER A 283 -15.50 -10.61 -1.46
N ARG A 284 -14.82 -10.67 -0.31
CA ARG A 284 -13.78 -11.66 0.02
C ARG A 284 -12.66 -11.70 -1.03
N VAL A 285 -12.11 -10.53 -1.35
CA VAL A 285 -10.99 -10.37 -2.31
C VAL A 285 -9.76 -9.84 -1.59
N LEU A 286 -8.76 -10.70 -1.41
CA LEU A 286 -7.47 -10.32 -0.84
C LEU A 286 -6.74 -9.37 -1.80
N CYS A 287 -6.16 -8.30 -1.27
CA CYS A 287 -5.45 -7.29 -2.06
C CYS A 287 -4.02 -7.18 -1.54
N PRO A 288 -3.10 -8.09 -1.94
CA PRO A 288 -1.69 -7.99 -1.59
C PRO A 288 -1.06 -6.69 -2.11
N PRO A 289 0.11 -6.29 -1.58
CA PRO A 289 0.84 -5.13 -2.08
C PRO A 289 1.12 -5.22 -3.59
N MET A 290 1.16 -4.05 -4.24
CA MET A 290 1.50 -3.93 -5.65
C MET A 290 2.92 -4.45 -5.90
N ARG A 291 3.07 -5.25 -6.96
CA ARG A 291 4.35 -5.78 -7.44
C ARG A 291 4.92 -4.88 -8.52
N THR A 292 6.24 -4.85 -8.63
CA THR A 292 6.91 -4.04 -9.65
C THR A 292 6.68 -4.60 -11.06
N PRO A 293 6.89 -3.80 -12.12
CA PRO A 293 6.79 -4.28 -13.51
C PRO A 293 7.60 -5.54 -13.83
N ASP A 294 8.77 -5.74 -13.20
CA ASP A 294 9.63 -6.92 -13.43
C ASP A 294 9.01 -8.23 -12.89
N GLN A 295 8.04 -8.12 -12.00
CA GLN A 295 7.38 -9.27 -11.37
C GLN A 295 6.06 -9.62 -12.06
N LEU A 296 5.76 -9.02 -13.22
CA LEU A 296 4.53 -9.27 -13.98
C LEU A 296 4.41 -10.75 -14.38
N ASP A 297 3.35 -11.40 -13.92
CA ASP A 297 2.95 -12.72 -14.40
C ASP A 297 2.04 -12.59 -15.62
N ILE A 298 2.63 -12.72 -16.81
CA ILE A 298 1.93 -12.62 -18.09
C ILE A 298 0.84 -13.69 -18.28
N GLY A 299 0.94 -14.83 -17.59
CA GLY A 299 -0.05 -15.90 -17.67
C GLY A 299 -1.41 -15.48 -17.11
N GLN A 300 -1.42 -14.58 -16.11
CA GLN A 300 -2.64 -14.02 -15.52
C GLN A 300 -3.43 -13.11 -16.48
N PHE A 301 -2.82 -12.76 -17.61
CA PHE A 301 -3.40 -11.94 -18.67
C PHE A 301 -3.68 -12.76 -19.94
N GLY A 302 -3.54 -14.08 -19.88
CA GLY A 302 -3.73 -14.98 -21.03
C GLY A 302 -2.63 -14.87 -22.09
N ILE A 303 -1.48 -14.29 -21.74
CA ILE A 303 -0.36 -14.08 -22.66
C ILE A 303 0.62 -15.26 -22.53
N THR A 304 0.98 -15.87 -23.64
CA THR A 304 2.05 -16.88 -23.69
C THR A 304 3.41 -16.21 -23.97
N PRO A 305 4.54 -16.85 -23.59
CA PRO A 305 5.86 -16.34 -23.95
C PRO A 305 6.04 -16.10 -25.46
N ALA A 306 5.45 -16.96 -26.30
CA ALA A 306 5.50 -16.81 -27.76
C ALA A 306 4.77 -15.55 -28.25
N LEU A 307 3.59 -15.25 -27.69
CA LEU A 307 2.85 -14.02 -28.02
C LEU A 307 3.61 -12.77 -27.56
N LEU A 308 4.23 -12.83 -26.39
CA LEU A 308 5.06 -11.73 -25.88
C LEU A 308 6.28 -11.48 -26.78
N THR A 309 7.02 -12.53 -27.17
CA THR A 309 8.15 -12.41 -28.10
C THR A 309 7.70 -11.84 -29.44
N ARG A 310 6.56 -12.29 -29.97
CA ARG A 310 5.99 -11.75 -31.21
C ARG A 310 5.67 -10.25 -31.09
N ALA A 311 5.12 -9.82 -29.96
CA ALA A 311 4.79 -8.42 -29.70
C ALA A 311 6.06 -7.56 -29.62
N MET A 312 7.09 -8.04 -28.91
CA MET A 312 8.39 -7.37 -28.83
C MET A 312 9.03 -7.18 -30.21
N ASN A 313 9.04 -8.24 -31.04
CA ASN A 313 9.58 -8.17 -32.39
C ASN A 313 8.83 -7.16 -33.28
N LEU A 314 7.48 -7.17 -33.23
CA LEU A 314 6.66 -6.21 -33.95
C LEU A 314 6.99 -4.76 -33.55
N LEU A 315 7.03 -4.49 -32.24
CA LEU A 315 7.34 -3.16 -31.72
C LEU A 315 8.77 -2.72 -32.07
N GLN A 316 9.74 -3.63 -32.05
CA GLN A 316 11.13 -3.34 -32.41
C GLN A 316 11.28 -2.84 -33.85
N VAL A 317 10.53 -3.41 -34.79
CA VAL A 317 10.61 -3.04 -36.21
C VAL A 317 9.64 -1.93 -36.62
N THR A 318 8.81 -1.43 -35.71
CA THR A 318 7.78 -0.41 -36.00
C THR A 318 8.34 1.01 -35.82
N PRO A 319 8.56 1.80 -36.89
CA PRO A 319 9.20 3.11 -36.78
C PRO A 319 8.39 4.13 -35.98
N THR A 320 7.06 4.15 -36.14
CA THR A 320 6.16 5.08 -35.43
C THR A 320 6.24 4.89 -33.91
N TYR A 321 6.33 3.64 -33.45
CA TYR A 321 6.49 3.30 -32.03
C TYR A 321 7.88 3.64 -31.49
N GLN A 322 8.95 3.40 -32.26
CA GLN A 322 10.30 3.81 -31.85
C GLN A 322 10.39 5.34 -31.72
N LEU A 323 9.78 6.08 -32.66
CA LEU A 323 9.71 7.54 -32.61
C LEU A 323 8.86 8.02 -31.42
N TYR A 324 7.75 7.33 -31.11
CA TYR A 324 6.97 7.58 -29.90
C TYR A 324 7.83 7.52 -28.64
N LEU A 325 8.58 6.42 -28.45
CA LEU A 325 9.45 6.26 -27.28
C LEU A 325 10.51 7.36 -27.17
N GLN A 326 11.07 7.80 -28.31
CA GLN A 326 12.06 8.88 -28.36
C GLN A 326 11.46 10.26 -28.05
N SER A 327 10.16 10.42 -28.27
CA SER A 327 9.45 11.70 -28.15
C SER A 327 8.73 11.85 -26.80
N ILE A 328 8.69 10.81 -25.96
CA ILE A 328 8.19 10.89 -24.58
C ILE A 328 8.97 11.98 -23.83
N GLY A 329 8.25 12.86 -23.12
CA GLY A 329 8.86 13.97 -22.40
C GLY A 329 8.97 15.27 -23.20
N GLY A 330 8.84 15.23 -24.53
CA GLY A 330 8.92 16.41 -25.40
C GLY A 330 7.57 16.93 -25.89
N ASP A 331 7.62 17.98 -26.71
CA ASP A 331 6.44 18.69 -27.24
C ASP A 331 6.16 18.44 -28.74
N ASN A 332 6.84 17.47 -29.34
CA ASN A 332 6.79 17.21 -30.79
C ASN A 332 5.61 16.31 -31.23
N TRP A 333 4.47 16.35 -30.53
CA TRP A 333 3.31 15.50 -30.81
C TRP A 333 2.63 15.77 -32.17
N ALA A 334 2.93 16.91 -32.79
CA ALA A 334 2.42 17.28 -34.12
C ALA A 334 3.19 16.64 -35.28
N ASN A 335 4.28 15.89 -35.01
CA ASN A 335 5.05 15.23 -36.05
C ASN A 335 4.21 14.14 -36.74
N PRO A 336 3.92 14.24 -38.06
CA PRO A 336 3.10 13.26 -38.77
C PRO A 336 3.71 11.85 -38.77
N ALA A 337 5.03 11.73 -38.62
CA ALA A 337 5.71 10.43 -38.52
C ALA A 337 5.39 9.65 -37.25
N LEU A 338 4.75 10.27 -36.24
CA LEU A 338 4.26 9.58 -35.05
C LEU A 338 3.02 8.71 -35.36
N GLY A 339 2.32 8.98 -36.46
CA GLY A 339 1.10 8.27 -36.83
C GLY A 339 0.10 8.21 -35.67
N PRO A 340 -0.33 7.01 -35.23
CA PRO A 340 -1.32 6.88 -34.16
C PRO A 340 -0.80 7.34 -32.78
N PHE A 341 0.51 7.54 -32.60
CA PHE A 341 1.08 7.97 -31.33
C PHE A 341 1.16 9.49 -31.13
N GLY A 342 0.86 10.29 -32.16
CA GLY A 342 0.80 11.75 -32.03
C GLY A 342 -0.23 12.21 -30.98
N PRO A 343 -1.51 11.78 -31.10
CA PRO A 343 -2.54 12.07 -30.10
C PRO A 343 -2.18 11.57 -28.70
N VAL A 344 -1.50 10.43 -28.58
CA VAL A 344 -1.03 9.88 -27.31
C VAL A 344 -0.08 10.85 -26.62
N LEU A 345 0.96 11.31 -27.31
CA LEU A 345 1.94 12.25 -26.74
C LEU A 345 1.30 13.59 -26.35
N ARG A 346 0.36 14.08 -27.16
CA ARG A 346 -0.38 15.31 -26.84
C ARG A 346 -1.11 15.16 -25.50
N LEU A 347 -1.88 14.08 -25.32
CA LEU A 347 -2.64 13.85 -24.08
C LEU A 347 -1.73 13.55 -22.88
N GLN A 348 -0.61 12.84 -23.08
CA GLN A 348 0.40 12.65 -22.03
C GLN A 348 1.04 13.98 -21.60
N ALA A 349 1.28 14.91 -22.55
CA ALA A 349 1.77 16.25 -22.26
C ALA A 349 0.73 17.11 -21.54
N GLU A 350 -0.56 17.01 -21.89
CA GLU A 350 -1.65 17.67 -21.18
C GLU A 350 -1.74 17.22 -19.72
N ILE A 351 -1.66 15.90 -19.47
CA ILE A 351 -1.55 15.35 -18.11
C ILE A 351 -0.31 15.92 -17.42
N ARG A 352 0.88 15.90 -18.05
CA ARG A 352 2.11 16.43 -17.45
C ARG A 352 1.98 17.91 -17.09
N ALA A 353 1.40 18.72 -17.97
CA ALA A 353 1.19 20.15 -17.75
C ALA A 353 0.20 20.42 -16.61
N GLY A 354 -0.86 19.62 -16.49
CA GLY A 354 -1.80 19.68 -15.37
C GLY A 354 -1.10 19.48 -14.02
N TRP A 355 -0.14 18.55 -13.97
CA TRP A 355 0.62 18.26 -12.74
C TRP A 355 1.64 19.36 -12.41
N GLY A 356 2.22 20.00 -13.43
CA GLY A 356 3.16 21.11 -13.25
C GLY A 356 2.51 22.43 -12.76
N LYS A 357 1.18 22.58 -12.87
CA LYS A 357 0.45 23.83 -12.59
C LYS A 357 -0.24 23.91 -11.22
N GLY A 358 -0.18 22.89 -10.36
CA GLY A 358 -0.78 22.98 -9.02
C GLY A 358 -1.14 21.69 -8.31
N GLY A 359 -0.44 20.57 -8.59
CA GLY A 359 -0.57 19.33 -7.80
C GLY A 359 -1.66 18.35 -8.24
N ASP A 360 -1.59 17.14 -7.69
CA ASP A 360 -2.22 15.89 -8.16
C ASP A 360 -3.75 15.89 -8.40
N ASP A 361 -4.50 16.93 -8.00
CA ASP A 361 -5.97 16.98 -8.10
C ASP A 361 -6.48 17.85 -9.27
N LEU A 362 -5.60 18.47 -10.07
CA LEU A 362 -5.99 19.33 -11.20
C LEU A 362 -6.08 18.63 -12.56
N THR A 363 -5.65 17.37 -12.67
CA THR A 363 -5.81 16.63 -13.93
C THR A 363 -7.18 15.97 -13.95
N ASP A 364 -7.95 16.36 -14.96
CA ASP A 364 -9.27 15.84 -15.21
C ASP A 364 -9.25 14.32 -15.51
N GLU A 365 -10.19 13.59 -14.91
CA GLU A 365 -10.31 12.13 -15.03
C GLU A 365 -10.60 11.71 -16.48
N ASP A 366 -11.39 12.49 -17.21
CA ASP A 366 -11.70 12.20 -18.63
C ASP A 366 -10.46 12.41 -19.51
N THR A 367 -9.57 13.34 -19.16
CA THR A 367 -8.27 13.49 -19.83
C THR A 367 -7.38 12.27 -19.62
N VAL A 368 -7.32 11.74 -18.38
CA VAL A 368 -6.55 10.53 -18.06
C VAL A 368 -7.11 9.31 -18.81
N ASN A 369 -8.44 9.14 -18.81
CA ASN A 369 -9.09 8.06 -19.54
C ASN A 369 -8.83 8.15 -21.05
N SER A 370 -8.99 9.34 -21.62
CA SER A 370 -8.72 9.59 -23.04
C SER A 370 -7.27 9.26 -23.41
N ALA A 371 -6.31 9.71 -22.59
CA ALA A 371 -4.90 9.41 -22.81
C ALA A 371 -4.62 7.91 -22.78
N PHE A 372 -5.23 7.19 -21.83
CA PHE A 372 -5.03 5.76 -21.70
C PHE A 372 -5.62 4.99 -22.88
N ILE A 373 -6.86 5.31 -23.26
CA ILE A 373 -7.56 4.70 -24.39
C ILE A 373 -6.80 4.94 -25.71
N GLU A 374 -6.33 6.17 -25.95
CA GLU A 374 -5.54 6.49 -27.13
C GLU A 374 -4.24 5.68 -27.17
N LEU A 375 -3.54 5.54 -26.04
CA LEU A 375 -2.32 4.72 -25.97
C LEU A 375 -2.60 3.26 -26.34
N VAL A 376 -3.61 2.64 -25.72
CA VAL A 376 -3.91 1.22 -25.98
C VAL A 376 -4.46 0.99 -27.38
N ASN A 377 -5.21 1.93 -27.95
CA ASN A 377 -5.65 1.88 -29.35
C ASN A 377 -4.48 2.06 -30.33
N ALA A 378 -3.57 2.99 -30.07
CA ALA A 378 -2.37 3.18 -30.90
C ALA A 378 -1.53 1.90 -30.92
N LEU A 379 -1.29 1.28 -29.76
CA LEU A 379 -0.57 0.00 -29.65
C LEU A 379 -1.29 -1.14 -30.37
N THR A 380 -2.61 -1.27 -30.17
CA THR A 380 -3.42 -2.33 -30.78
C THR A 380 -3.51 -2.18 -32.30
N SER A 381 -3.49 -0.94 -32.81
CA SER A 381 -3.53 -0.65 -34.26
C SER A 381 -2.33 -1.19 -35.03
N LEU A 382 -1.23 -1.50 -34.33
CA LEU A 382 -0.03 -2.10 -34.93
C LEU A 382 -0.23 -3.58 -35.27
N VAL A 383 -1.22 -4.25 -34.66
CA VAL A 383 -1.47 -5.67 -34.85
C VAL A 383 -2.37 -5.89 -36.07
N PRO A 384 -1.88 -6.57 -37.13
CA PRO A 384 -2.71 -6.87 -38.29
C PRO A 384 -3.86 -7.79 -37.92
N ASN A 385 -5.07 -7.48 -38.40
CA ASN A 385 -6.27 -8.31 -38.23
C ASN A 385 -6.65 -8.60 -36.77
N ALA A 386 -6.37 -7.69 -35.84
CA ALA A 386 -6.78 -7.84 -34.43
C ALA A 386 -8.29 -8.11 -34.32
N ASP A 387 -8.66 -9.18 -33.61
CA ASP A 387 -10.05 -9.61 -33.39
C ASP A 387 -10.75 -8.82 -32.27
N SER A 388 -9.99 -7.96 -31.60
CA SER A 388 -10.38 -7.23 -30.40
C SER A 388 -10.03 -5.75 -30.53
N TRP A 389 -10.64 -4.92 -29.70
CA TRP A 389 -10.45 -3.46 -29.73
C TRP A 389 -10.69 -2.84 -28.35
N TRP A 390 -10.18 -1.63 -28.15
CA TRP A 390 -10.44 -0.85 -26.95
C TRP A 390 -11.54 0.18 -27.21
N ARG A 391 -12.48 0.28 -26.27
CA ARG A 391 -13.68 1.12 -26.38
C ARG A 391 -13.73 2.11 -25.23
N THR A 392 -14.14 3.33 -25.53
CA THR A 392 -14.51 4.38 -24.56
C THR A 392 -15.93 4.22 -24.02
N SER A 393 -16.75 3.37 -24.64
CA SER A 393 -18.14 3.19 -24.26
C SER A 393 -18.24 2.45 -22.93
N LYS A 394 -18.74 3.13 -21.90
CA LYS A 394 -18.92 2.59 -20.55
C LYS A 394 -19.79 1.32 -20.55
N ARG A 395 -19.31 0.24 -19.92
CA ARG A 395 -20.09 -1.00 -19.72
C ARG A 395 -20.68 -1.02 -18.32
N ARG A 396 -21.94 -1.45 -18.22
CA ARG A 396 -22.65 -1.60 -16.95
C ARG A 396 -22.55 -3.06 -16.51
N LEU A 397 -21.84 -3.31 -15.43
CA LEU A 397 -21.69 -4.62 -14.82
C LEU A 397 -22.58 -4.73 -13.59
N THR A 398 -23.48 -5.70 -13.58
CA THR A 398 -24.55 -5.83 -12.58
C THR A 398 -24.31 -7.03 -11.68
N PHE A 399 -24.08 -6.74 -10.39
CA PHE A 399 -24.11 -7.78 -9.38
C PHE A 399 -25.54 -8.00 -8.88
N THR A 400 -26.04 -9.23 -9.02
CA THR A 400 -27.38 -9.60 -8.53
C THR A 400 -27.32 -10.42 -7.23
N GLY A 401 -27.85 -9.84 -6.15
CA GLY A 401 -28.01 -10.43 -4.83
C GLY A 401 -29.34 -11.18 -4.65
N LEU A 402 -29.74 -11.40 -3.40
CA LEU A 402 -31.04 -11.95 -3.01
C LEU A 402 -32.16 -10.91 -3.11
N ARG A 403 -33.40 -11.37 -3.27
CA ARG A 403 -34.63 -10.54 -3.26
C ARG A 403 -34.56 -9.34 -4.24
N LYS A 404 -33.94 -9.53 -5.40
CA LYS A 404 -33.71 -8.50 -6.43
C LYS A 404 -32.85 -7.31 -5.96
N ASN A 405 -32.10 -7.43 -4.86
CA ASN A 405 -31.11 -6.42 -4.51
C ASN A 405 -29.93 -6.48 -5.48
N THR A 406 -29.52 -5.35 -6.04
CA THR A 406 -28.47 -5.28 -7.07
C THR A 406 -27.56 -4.09 -6.83
N TYR A 407 -26.30 -4.19 -7.23
CA TYR A 407 -25.50 -3.00 -7.52
C TYR A 407 -24.97 -3.03 -8.94
N VAL A 408 -24.64 -1.85 -9.45
CA VAL A 408 -24.02 -1.67 -10.76
C VAL A 408 -22.64 -1.03 -10.56
N ALA A 409 -21.63 -1.61 -11.20
CA ALA A 409 -20.34 -0.99 -11.47
C ALA A 409 -20.31 -0.56 -12.94
N ILE A 410 -19.67 0.57 -13.23
CA ILE A 410 -19.62 1.14 -14.58
C ILE A 410 -18.15 1.33 -14.91
N THR A 411 -17.70 0.71 -15.99
CA THR A 411 -16.32 0.81 -16.48
C THR A 411 -16.07 2.18 -17.12
N ASP A 412 -14.82 2.64 -17.12
CA ASP A 412 -14.40 3.84 -17.85
C ASP A 412 -14.06 3.54 -19.32
N GLY A 413 -13.86 2.27 -19.63
CA GLY A 413 -13.67 1.71 -20.95
C GLY A 413 -13.45 0.20 -20.86
N GLN A 414 -13.15 -0.45 -21.99
CA GLN A 414 -12.80 -1.88 -21.99
C GLN A 414 -12.11 -2.32 -23.28
N PHE A 415 -11.30 -3.36 -23.15
CA PHE A 415 -10.93 -4.27 -24.23
C PHE A 415 -12.01 -5.32 -24.43
N GLU A 416 -12.48 -5.50 -25.66
CA GLU A 416 -13.51 -6.49 -25.99
C GLU A 416 -13.28 -7.14 -27.36
N VAL A 417 -13.85 -8.33 -27.54
CA VAL A 417 -13.87 -9.03 -28.84
C VAL A 417 -14.83 -8.32 -29.79
N LYS A 418 -14.40 -7.97 -31.00
CA LYS A 418 -15.20 -7.23 -31.99
C LYS A 418 -16.50 -7.96 -32.35
N ALA A 419 -16.41 -9.27 -32.58
CA ALA A 419 -17.54 -10.05 -33.09
C ALA A 419 -18.65 -10.30 -32.05
N THR A 420 -18.29 -10.38 -30.76
CA THR A 420 -19.23 -10.80 -29.70
C THR A 420 -19.42 -9.75 -28.62
N GLU A 421 -18.67 -8.63 -28.68
CA GLU A 421 -18.58 -7.61 -27.64
C GLU A 421 -18.23 -8.18 -26.25
N LYS A 422 -17.57 -9.35 -26.21
CA LYS A 422 -17.21 -9.99 -24.96
C LYS A 422 -16.05 -9.22 -24.35
N ILE A 423 -16.27 -8.67 -23.16
CA ILE A 423 -15.25 -7.97 -22.38
C ILE A 423 -14.09 -8.95 -22.10
N ARG A 424 -12.86 -8.51 -22.39
CA ARG A 424 -11.60 -9.18 -22.06
C ARG A 424 -10.88 -8.49 -20.90
N MET A 425 -10.94 -7.15 -20.82
CA MET A 425 -10.28 -6.37 -19.77
C MET A 425 -10.97 -5.01 -19.61
N PRO A 426 -11.62 -4.71 -18.47
CA PRO A 426 -12.12 -3.38 -18.17
C PRO A 426 -11.00 -2.36 -17.95
N ILE A 427 -11.36 -1.08 -18.07
CA ILE A 427 -10.53 0.08 -17.74
C ILE A 427 -11.17 0.86 -16.60
N GLU A 428 -10.35 1.27 -15.63
CA GLU A 428 -10.70 2.22 -14.56
C GLU A 428 -9.64 3.33 -14.49
N CYS A 429 -10.04 4.58 -14.64
CA CYS A 429 -9.14 5.72 -14.68
C CYS A 429 -9.43 6.74 -13.57
N LYS A 430 -8.39 7.41 -13.06
CA LYS A 430 -8.51 8.44 -12.04
C LYS A 430 -7.58 9.60 -12.35
N GLY A 431 -8.02 10.83 -12.11
CA GLY A 431 -7.25 12.05 -12.38
C GLY A 431 -5.95 12.17 -11.57
N GLY A 432 -5.97 11.74 -10.31
CA GLY A 432 -4.85 11.92 -9.36
C GLY A 432 -4.03 10.66 -9.06
N ARG A 433 -3.00 10.79 -8.21
CA ARG A 433 -2.15 9.67 -7.77
C ARG A 433 -2.97 8.56 -7.11
N ARG A 434 -2.66 7.32 -7.47
CA ARG A 434 -3.28 6.14 -6.84
C ARG A 434 -3.06 6.12 -5.34
N ALA A 435 -1.82 6.37 -4.89
CA ALA A 435 -1.43 6.28 -3.48
C ALA A 435 -2.33 7.09 -2.52
N LYS A 436 -2.89 8.23 -2.97
CA LYS A 436 -3.79 9.07 -2.16
C LYS A 436 -5.18 8.47 -1.95
N LYS A 437 -5.66 7.63 -2.87
CA LYS A 437 -7.03 7.10 -2.92
C LYS A 437 -7.06 5.58 -3.07
N ASP A 438 -5.93 4.89 -2.87
CA ASP A 438 -5.75 3.47 -3.22
C ASP A 438 -6.84 2.59 -2.59
N ARG A 439 -7.20 2.82 -1.33
CA ARG A 439 -8.30 2.11 -0.67
C ARG A 439 -9.63 2.25 -1.43
N LYS A 440 -10.04 3.48 -1.75
CA LYS A 440 -11.33 3.75 -2.43
C LYS A 440 -11.31 3.21 -3.87
N ILE A 441 -10.20 3.37 -4.57
CA ILE A 441 -10.00 2.85 -5.94
C ILE A 441 -10.06 1.32 -5.94
N THR A 442 -9.32 0.65 -5.04
CA THR A 442 -9.33 -0.80 -4.90
C THR A 442 -10.72 -1.34 -4.60
N GLN A 443 -11.48 -0.66 -3.74
CA GLN A 443 -12.86 -1.04 -3.43
C GLN A 443 -13.77 -1.01 -4.66
N GLN A 444 -13.58 0.00 -5.51
CA GLN A 444 -14.31 0.14 -6.77
C GLN A 444 -13.92 -0.94 -7.78
N GLU A 445 -12.63 -1.15 -8.02
CA GLU A 445 -12.08 -2.18 -8.93
C GLU A 445 -12.57 -3.59 -8.51
N VAL A 446 -12.52 -3.91 -7.22
CA VAL A 446 -13.02 -5.18 -6.69
C VAL A 446 -14.52 -5.34 -6.91
N ALA A 447 -15.31 -4.28 -6.71
CA ALA A 447 -16.74 -4.34 -6.94
C ALA A 447 -17.08 -4.54 -8.42
N GLU A 448 -16.32 -3.93 -9.32
CA GLU A 448 -16.42 -4.11 -10.77
C GLU A 448 -16.10 -5.55 -11.18
N LEU A 449 -14.96 -6.07 -10.76
CA LEU A 449 -14.55 -7.44 -11.06
C LEU A 449 -15.52 -8.48 -10.48
N ALA A 450 -16.02 -8.26 -9.25
CA ALA A 450 -17.02 -9.13 -8.65
C ALA A 450 -18.37 -9.09 -9.39
N ALA A 451 -18.79 -7.93 -9.89
CA ALA A 451 -19.98 -7.81 -10.74
C ALA A 451 -19.76 -8.53 -12.08
N TRP A 452 -18.59 -8.37 -12.69
CA TRP A 452 -18.24 -9.02 -13.95
C TRP A 452 -18.30 -10.55 -13.86
N VAL A 453 -17.64 -11.15 -12.85
CA VAL A 453 -17.66 -12.61 -12.63
C VAL A 453 -19.07 -13.14 -12.33
N LYS A 454 -19.88 -12.30 -11.66
CA LYS A 454 -21.26 -12.66 -11.30
C LYS A 454 -22.19 -12.67 -12.50
N GLU A 455 -22.09 -11.68 -13.38
CA GLU A 455 -22.92 -11.51 -14.57
C GLU A 455 -22.47 -12.40 -15.72
N HIS A 456 -21.17 -12.39 -16.03
CA HIS A 456 -20.59 -13.14 -17.14
C HIS A 456 -19.92 -14.40 -16.64
N ARG A 457 -20.62 -15.53 -16.80
CA ARG A 457 -20.16 -16.82 -16.30
C ARG A 457 -18.94 -17.31 -17.08
N ASP A 458 -18.00 -17.89 -16.35
CA ASP A 458 -16.95 -18.72 -16.94
C ASP A 458 -17.56 -19.93 -17.65
N ALA A 459 -16.87 -20.43 -18.68
CA ALA A 459 -17.29 -21.62 -19.41
C ALA A 459 -17.26 -22.87 -18.48
N PRO A 460 -18.13 -23.87 -18.68
CA PRO A 460 -18.21 -25.05 -17.81
C PRO A 460 -16.89 -25.82 -17.65
N ASP A 461 -16.05 -25.78 -18.68
CA ASP A 461 -14.74 -26.43 -18.81
C ASP A 461 -13.55 -25.52 -18.42
N SER A 462 -13.83 -24.35 -17.82
CA SER A 462 -12.77 -23.43 -17.41
C SER A 462 -11.86 -24.05 -16.34
N PRO A 463 -10.54 -23.79 -16.39
CA PRO A 463 -9.58 -24.31 -15.41
C PRO A 463 -9.98 -24.02 -13.94
N PRO A 464 -9.49 -24.82 -12.98
CA PRO A 464 -9.82 -24.65 -11.56
C PRO A 464 -9.53 -23.23 -11.03
N VAL A 465 -8.38 -22.68 -11.44
CA VAL A 465 -7.94 -21.31 -11.19
C VAL A 465 -8.22 -20.47 -12.42
N ARG A 466 -8.81 -19.29 -12.22
CA ARG A 466 -9.25 -18.38 -13.29
C ARG A 466 -8.73 -16.98 -13.01
N PHE A 467 -8.59 -16.21 -14.07
CA PHE A 467 -8.08 -14.84 -14.03
C PHE A 467 -9.05 -13.88 -14.73
N ARG A 468 -9.25 -12.70 -14.14
CA ARG A 468 -9.99 -11.59 -14.76
C ARG A 468 -9.10 -10.34 -14.71
N PRO A 469 -8.54 -9.92 -15.84
CA PRO A 469 -7.64 -8.77 -15.88
C PRO A 469 -8.41 -7.46 -15.85
N LEU A 470 -7.80 -6.42 -15.31
CA LEU A 470 -8.26 -5.03 -15.32
C LEU A 470 -7.06 -4.13 -15.58
N ALA A 471 -7.24 -3.08 -16.37
CA ALA A 471 -6.22 -2.06 -16.59
C ALA A 471 -6.63 -0.77 -15.87
N GLY A 472 -5.69 -0.08 -15.22
CA GLY A 472 -5.97 1.20 -14.61
C GLY A 472 -4.96 2.26 -14.99
N GLN A 473 -5.39 3.52 -15.02
CA GLN A 473 -4.48 4.67 -15.07
C GLN A 473 -4.89 5.71 -14.03
N CYS A 474 -3.97 6.04 -13.12
CA CYS A 474 -4.12 7.08 -12.13
C CYS A 474 -3.11 8.20 -12.45
N GLY A 475 -3.59 9.29 -13.04
CA GLY A 475 -2.72 10.37 -13.49
C GLY A 475 -1.65 9.92 -14.47
N GLN A 476 -0.39 9.95 -14.04
CA GLN A 476 0.78 9.56 -14.82
C GLN A 476 1.16 8.08 -14.70
N GLU A 477 0.44 7.31 -13.89
CA GLU A 477 0.80 5.94 -13.52
C GLU A 477 -0.24 4.94 -14.04
N ILE A 478 0.20 3.99 -14.85
CA ILE A 478 -0.62 2.86 -15.31
C ILE A 478 -0.37 1.66 -14.38
N SER A 479 -1.42 0.93 -14.04
CA SER A 479 -1.37 -0.37 -13.38
C SER A 479 -2.04 -1.45 -14.23
N LEU A 480 -1.50 -2.67 -14.17
CA LEU A 480 -2.16 -3.86 -14.67
C LEU A 480 -2.56 -4.73 -13.49
N GLU A 481 -3.79 -5.19 -13.47
CA GLU A 481 -4.35 -5.94 -12.35
C GLU A 481 -4.99 -7.23 -12.84
N SER A 482 -4.96 -8.27 -12.03
CA SER A 482 -5.63 -9.53 -12.34
C SER A 482 -6.23 -10.17 -11.10
N LEU A 483 -7.54 -10.39 -11.16
CA LEU A 483 -8.26 -11.13 -10.13
C LEU A 483 -8.08 -12.62 -10.37
N GLU A 484 -7.33 -13.27 -9.49
CA GLU A 484 -7.23 -14.73 -9.40
C GLU A 484 -8.35 -15.28 -8.51
N TYR A 485 -9.10 -16.27 -9.00
CA TYR A 485 -10.17 -16.89 -8.22
C TYR A 485 -10.43 -18.34 -8.60
N GLY A 486 -10.88 -19.11 -7.61
CA GLY A 486 -11.28 -20.50 -7.75
C GLY A 486 -12.80 -20.72 -7.74
N GLU A 487 -13.20 -21.96 -7.99
CA GLU A 487 -14.62 -22.35 -8.02
C GLU A 487 -15.35 -22.09 -6.68
N TYR A 488 -14.64 -22.20 -5.55
CA TYR A 488 -15.21 -21.92 -4.22
C TYR A 488 -15.62 -20.46 -4.05
N TRP A 489 -14.83 -19.51 -4.56
CA TRP A 489 -15.19 -18.10 -4.52
C TRP A 489 -16.38 -17.79 -5.45
N VAL A 490 -16.44 -18.43 -6.63
CA VAL A 490 -17.61 -18.33 -7.53
C VAL A 490 -18.87 -18.87 -6.84
N LYS A 491 -18.78 -20.03 -6.18
CA LYS A 491 -19.88 -20.60 -5.37
C LYS A 491 -20.27 -19.65 -4.24
N TYR A 492 -19.32 -19.01 -3.57
CA TYR A 492 -19.58 -17.99 -2.55
C TYR A 492 -20.37 -16.80 -3.11
N LEU A 493 -19.91 -16.15 -4.18
CA LEU A 493 -20.62 -15.03 -4.80
C LEU A 493 -22.02 -15.41 -5.27
N ARG A 494 -22.20 -16.64 -5.75
CA ARG A 494 -23.46 -17.12 -6.33
C ARG A 494 -24.48 -17.61 -5.32
N GLN A 495 -24.02 -18.36 -4.33
CA GLN A 495 -24.87 -19.07 -3.38
C GLN A 495 -24.85 -18.42 -1.99
N GLY A 496 -23.84 -17.61 -1.69
CA GLY A 496 -23.61 -17.02 -0.36
C GLY A 496 -23.01 -18.01 0.64
N ARG A 497 -22.58 -19.20 0.18
CA ARG A 497 -22.02 -20.25 1.04
C ARG A 497 -20.51 -20.06 1.18
N LYS A 498 -20.04 -19.98 2.43
CA LYS A 498 -18.62 -19.99 2.77
C LYS A 498 -18.19 -21.46 2.88
N ALA A 499 -17.49 -21.98 1.88
CA ALA A 499 -17.00 -23.35 1.83
C ALA A 499 -15.62 -23.40 1.14
N GLY A 500 -14.69 -24.21 1.66
CA GLY A 500 -13.31 -24.24 1.16
C GLY A 500 -12.64 -22.86 1.20
N ASN A 501 -11.69 -22.62 0.28
CA ASN A 501 -11.08 -21.31 0.09
C ASN A 501 -12.03 -20.38 -0.70
N SER A 502 -12.99 -19.77 -0.01
CA SER A 502 -13.94 -18.80 -0.59
C SER A 502 -13.35 -17.38 -0.72
N PHE A 503 -12.09 -17.26 -1.13
CA PHE A 503 -11.42 -15.98 -1.41
C PHE A 503 -10.90 -15.94 -2.84
N ALA A 504 -10.87 -14.73 -3.38
CA ALA A 504 -10.11 -14.37 -4.56
C ALA A 504 -8.92 -13.48 -4.14
N THR A 505 -7.97 -13.28 -5.05
CA THR A 505 -6.80 -12.41 -4.85
C THR A 505 -6.69 -11.46 -6.01
N LEU A 506 -6.64 -10.15 -5.75
CA LEU A 506 -6.38 -9.13 -6.75
C LEU A 506 -4.88 -8.83 -6.79
N HIS A 507 -4.18 -9.35 -7.81
CA HIS A 507 -2.78 -9.04 -8.05
C HIS A 507 -2.67 -7.71 -8.79
N LYS A 508 -1.74 -6.85 -8.38
CA LYS A 508 -1.49 -5.55 -9.01
C LYS A 508 -0.02 -5.45 -9.43
N TYR A 509 0.21 -4.93 -10.63
CA TYR A 509 1.54 -4.78 -11.24
C TYR A 509 1.72 -3.34 -11.73
N GLY A 510 2.81 -2.69 -11.32
CA GLY A 510 3.10 -1.30 -11.67
C GLY A 510 3.90 -0.58 -10.58
N PRO A 511 3.88 0.76 -10.59
CA PRO A 511 3.31 1.63 -11.63
C PRO A 511 4.19 1.70 -12.89
N TYR A 512 3.55 1.81 -14.06
CA TYR A 512 4.20 2.18 -15.31
C TYR A 512 4.03 3.69 -15.54
N ASN A 513 5.12 4.46 -15.47
CA ASN A 513 5.04 5.91 -15.63
C ASN A 513 5.00 6.29 -17.12
N ILE A 514 3.94 6.96 -17.55
CA ILE A 514 3.72 7.37 -18.95
C ILE A 514 4.80 8.31 -19.49
N ASN A 515 5.51 9.02 -18.60
CA ASN A 515 6.59 9.93 -18.95
C ASN A 515 7.96 9.23 -18.97
N GLN A 516 8.03 7.91 -18.77
CA GLN A 516 9.26 7.14 -18.81
C GLN A 516 9.25 6.16 -19.97
N ALA A 517 10.12 6.40 -20.95
CA ALA A 517 10.25 5.53 -22.13
C ALA A 517 10.60 4.08 -21.76
N SER A 518 11.38 3.85 -20.70
CA SER A 518 11.68 2.50 -20.20
C SER A 518 10.43 1.76 -19.70
N HIS A 519 9.51 2.46 -19.02
CA HIS A 519 8.25 1.87 -18.55
C HIS A 519 7.32 1.58 -19.73
N MET A 520 7.20 2.51 -20.70
CA MET A 520 6.39 2.30 -21.91
C MET A 520 6.96 1.19 -22.81
N ARG A 521 8.29 1.03 -22.86
CA ARG A 521 8.96 -0.08 -23.54
C ARG A 521 8.63 -1.45 -22.93
N ARG A 522 8.32 -1.50 -21.62
CA ARG A 522 7.93 -2.72 -20.90
C ARG A 522 6.43 -2.99 -20.98
N LEU A 523 5.60 -1.95 -20.90
CA LEU A 523 4.15 -2.07 -20.95
C LEU A 523 3.63 -2.44 -22.35
N ALA A 524 4.16 -1.79 -23.39
CA ALA A 524 3.64 -1.93 -24.74
C ALA A 524 3.62 -3.38 -25.27
N PRO A 525 4.67 -4.22 -25.08
CA PRO A 525 4.62 -5.61 -25.49
C PRO A 525 3.49 -6.41 -24.85
N VAL A 526 3.12 -6.10 -23.60
CA VAL A 526 2.04 -6.78 -22.88
C VAL A 526 0.69 -6.47 -23.53
N ILE A 527 0.40 -5.18 -23.78
CA ILE A 527 -0.84 -4.73 -24.43
C ILE A 527 -0.95 -5.26 -25.87
N VAL A 528 0.15 -5.20 -26.62
CA VAL A 528 0.20 -5.74 -27.99
C VAL A 528 0.01 -7.26 -28.00
N ALA A 529 0.60 -7.98 -27.05
CA ALA A 529 0.45 -9.43 -26.95
C ALA A 529 -0.99 -9.87 -26.64
N MET A 530 -1.76 -9.09 -25.88
CA MET A 530 -3.20 -9.34 -25.63
C MET A 530 -4.05 -9.20 -26.90
N SER A 531 -3.51 -8.54 -27.94
CA SER A 531 -4.21 -8.20 -29.17
C SER A 531 -3.94 -9.18 -30.32
N PHE A 532 -3.05 -10.15 -30.13
CA PHE A 532 -2.92 -11.34 -30.98
C PHE A 532 -3.95 -12.39 -30.58
#